data_AF-A0A2A5E768-F1
#
_entry.id   AF-A0A2A5E768-F1
#
_cell.length_a   1.000
_cell.length_b   1.000
_cell.length_c   1.000
_cell.angle_alpha   90.00
_cell.angle_beta   90.00
_cell.angle_gamma   90.00
#
_symmetry.space_group_name_H-M   'P 1'
#
loop_
_entity.id
_entity.type
_entity.pdbx_description
1 polymer ?
#
loop_
_entity_poly.entity_id
_entity_poly.type
_entity_poly.pdbx_seq_one_letter_code
_entity_poly.pdbx_strand_id
1 'polypeptide(L)'
;MFKTRLIALLAGCFAAFSTFATVDYLRVNHITKELYWGDEDHSTGWLGWEGVPDGIYEETTNKYEDLGYSYTQFPFKIELALIGLVLGFLVFIRRKRRKIINTT
;
A
#
# COMPACT_ATOMS: atom_id res chain seq x y z
N MET A 1 39.07 19.20 22.45
CA MET A 1 38.61 17.79 22.48
C MET A 1 37.17 17.55 22.04
N PHE A 2 36.24 18.53 22.12
CA PHE A 2 34.83 18.31 21.73
C PHE A 2 34.57 18.29 20.21
N LYS A 3 35.31 19.07 19.41
CA LYS A 3 35.09 19.21 17.96
C LYS A 3 35.34 17.91 17.18
N THR A 4 36.37 17.14 17.55
CA THR A 4 36.70 15.86 16.90
C THR A 4 35.70 14.75 17.21
N ARG A 5 35.04 14.78 18.38
CA ARG A 5 33.97 13.84 18.73
C ARG A 5 32.69 14.11 17.95
N LEU A 6 32.38 15.38 17.68
CA LEU A 6 31.22 15.78 16.86
C LEU A 6 31.36 15.33 15.40
N ILE A 7 32.57 15.44 14.84
CA ILE A 7 32.87 15.02 13.46
C ILE A 7 32.75 13.49 13.31
N ALA A 8 33.27 12.73 14.28
CA ALA A 8 33.15 11.27 14.28
C ALA A 8 31.68 10.81 14.42
N LEU A 9 30.88 11.53 15.21
CA LEU A 9 29.45 11.24 15.40
C LEU A 9 28.63 11.55 14.14
N LEU A 10 28.93 12.67 13.47
CA LEU A 10 28.33 13.02 12.17
C LEU A 10 28.73 12.04 11.06
N ALA A 11 30.00 11.61 11.01
CA ALA A 11 30.46 10.61 10.05
C ALA A 11 29.82 9.23 10.29
N GLY A 12 29.60 8.85 11.56
CA GLY A 12 28.87 7.62 11.91
C GLY A 12 27.39 7.64 11.50
N CYS A 13 26.72 8.80 11.61
CA CYS A 13 25.35 8.97 11.13
C CYS A 13 25.23 8.86 9.60
N PHE A 14 26.23 9.31 8.83
CA PHE A 14 26.24 9.18 7.37
C PHE A 14 26.47 7.73 6.90
N ALA A 15 27.22 6.92 7.66
CA ALA A 15 27.50 5.53 7.31
C ALA A 15 26.29 4.57 7.51
N ALA A 16 25.23 5.02 8.17
CA ALA A 16 24.01 4.24 8.41
C ALA A 16 22.94 4.41 7.31
N PHE A 17 23.16 5.27 6.31
CA PHE A 17 22.31 5.33 5.14
C PHE A 17 22.68 4.23 4.14
N SER A 18 22.38 2.99 4.50
CA SER A 18 22.18 1.93 3.52
C SER A 18 20.95 2.30 2.70
N THR A 19 21.16 2.87 1.52
CA THR A 19 20.11 3.02 0.50
C THR A 19 19.76 1.62 0.04
N PHE A 20 18.75 1.00 0.66
CA PHE A 20 18.08 -0.13 0.06
C PHE A 20 17.41 0.40 -1.20
N ALA A 21 17.88 -0.03 -2.36
CA ALA A 21 17.12 0.17 -3.59
C ALA A 21 15.86 -0.67 -3.41
N THR A 22 14.75 -0.03 -3.05
CA THR A 22 13.45 -0.68 -3.14
C THR A 22 13.17 -0.85 -4.62
N VAL A 23 12.97 -2.10 -5.03
CA VAL A 23 12.55 -2.39 -6.40
C VAL A 23 11.06 -2.08 -6.44
N ASP A 24 10.67 -1.09 -7.25
CA ASP A 24 9.27 -0.75 -7.47
C ASP A 24 8.65 -1.80 -8.40
N TYR A 25 7.56 -2.44 -7.96
CA TYR A 25 6.81 -3.41 -8.77
C TYR A 25 5.53 -2.76 -9.29
N LEU A 26 5.32 -2.88 -10.60
CA LEU A 26 4.07 -2.42 -11.21
C LEU A 26 2.95 -3.38 -10.86
N ARG A 27 1.81 -2.83 -10.46
CA ARG A 27 0.58 -3.55 -10.16
C ARG A 27 -0.57 -2.96 -10.95
N VAL A 28 -1.44 -3.84 -11.42
CA VAL A 28 -2.54 -3.50 -12.33
C VAL A 28 -3.84 -3.97 -11.72
N ASN A 29 -4.83 -3.08 -11.61
CA ASN A 29 -6.17 -3.44 -11.21
C ASN A 29 -7.10 -3.54 -12.42
N HIS A 30 -7.56 -4.75 -12.71
CA HIS A 30 -8.44 -5.01 -13.86
C HIS A 30 -9.89 -4.59 -13.66
N ILE A 31 -10.30 -4.34 -12.41
CA ILE A 31 -11.66 -3.92 -12.06
C ILE A 31 -11.77 -2.40 -12.10
N THR A 32 -10.85 -1.70 -11.47
CA THR A 32 -10.85 -0.23 -11.38
C THR A 32 -10.11 0.45 -12.52
N LYS A 33 -9.40 -0.31 -13.36
CA LYS A 33 -8.50 0.19 -14.41
C LYS A 33 -7.40 1.11 -13.84
N GLU A 34 -6.81 0.68 -12.74
CA GLU A 34 -5.78 1.46 -12.03
C GLU A 34 -4.40 0.82 -12.15
N LEU A 35 -3.37 1.68 -12.21
CA LEU A 35 -1.97 1.30 -12.14
C LEU A 35 -1.37 1.82 -10.82
N TYR A 36 -0.53 1.01 -10.19
CA TYR A 36 0.13 1.36 -8.94
C TYR A 36 1.56 0.79 -8.92
N TRP A 37 2.54 1.64 -8.59
CA TRP A 37 3.91 1.24 -8.31
C TRP A 37 4.06 1.09 -6.80
N GLY A 38 4.50 -0.07 -6.34
CA GLY A 38 4.76 -0.26 -4.93
C GLY A 38 5.81 -1.32 -4.68
N ASP A 39 6.46 -1.23 -3.51
CA ASP A 39 7.53 -2.14 -3.13
C ASP A 39 7.05 -3.60 -3.05
N GLU A 40 7.99 -4.54 -3.17
CA GLU A 40 7.76 -5.99 -3.07
C GLU A 40 7.04 -6.38 -1.76
N ASP A 41 7.34 -5.66 -0.67
CA ASP A 41 6.77 -5.87 0.66
C ASP A 41 5.29 -5.45 0.78
N HIS A 42 4.73 -4.76 -0.22
CA HIS A 42 3.32 -4.40 -0.20
C HIS A 42 2.44 -5.60 -0.57
N SER A 43 1.35 -5.78 0.17
CA SER A 43 0.31 -6.77 -0.15
C SER A 43 -0.22 -6.53 -1.55
N THR A 44 -0.25 -7.57 -2.38
CA THR A 44 -1.06 -7.57 -3.60
C THR A 44 -2.50 -7.59 -3.14
N GLY A 45 -3.20 -6.46 -3.28
CA GLY A 45 -4.59 -6.33 -2.89
C GLY A 45 -5.42 -7.51 -3.39
N TRP A 46 -6.42 -7.92 -2.60
CA TRP A 46 -7.17 -9.15 -2.88
C TRP A 46 -8.24 -9.01 -3.97
N LEU A 47 -8.43 -7.81 -4.53
CA LEU A 47 -9.56 -7.52 -5.42
C LEU A 47 -9.09 -6.93 -6.75
N GLY A 48 -8.89 -7.81 -7.73
CA GLY A 48 -8.59 -7.41 -9.11
C GLY A 48 -7.18 -6.89 -9.35
N TRP A 49 -6.32 -6.85 -8.32
CA TRP A 49 -4.91 -6.49 -8.45
C TRP A 49 -4.06 -7.68 -8.89
N GLU A 50 -3.21 -7.44 -9.87
CA GLU A 50 -2.22 -8.38 -10.38
C GLU A 50 -0.84 -7.70 -10.40
N GLY A 51 0.19 -8.42 -9.96
CA GLY A 51 1.57 -7.96 -10.04
C GLY A 51 2.14 -8.22 -11.43
N VAL A 52 2.83 -7.23 -12.00
CA VAL A 52 3.53 -7.38 -13.27
C VAL A 52 4.92 -7.97 -12.99
N PRO A 53 5.33 -9.02 -13.72
CA PRO A 53 6.68 -9.58 -13.60
C PRO A 53 7.79 -8.57 -13.92
N ASP A 54 8.95 -8.79 -13.31
CA ASP A 54 10.17 -8.04 -13.61
C ASP A 54 10.55 -8.08 -15.09
N GLY A 55 11.06 -6.96 -15.61
CA GLY A 55 11.64 -6.88 -16.95
C GLY A 55 10.67 -6.61 -18.09
N ILE A 56 9.36 -6.54 -17.82
CA ILE A 56 8.34 -6.20 -18.85
C ILE A 56 7.50 -4.97 -18.50
N TYR A 57 7.98 -4.15 -17.57
CA TYR A 57 7.21 -3.03 -17.02
C TYR A 57 6.85 -1.96 -18.03
N GLU A 58 7.78 -1.55 -18.88
CA GLU A 58 7.57 -0.47 -19.86
C GLU A 58 6.53 -0.88 -20.91
N GLU A 59 6.67 -2.07 -21.48
CA GLU A 59 5.69 -2.64 -22.42
C GLU A 59 4.31 -2.76 -21.77
N THR A 60 4.26 -3.24 -20.53
CA THR A 60 3.01 -3.45 -19.81
C THR A 60 2.33 -2.13 -19.45
N THR A 61 3.11 -1.13 -19.03
CA THR A 61 2.62 0.22 -18.74
C THR A 61 1.98 0.83 -19.97
N ASN A 62 2.71 0.89 -21.08
CA ASN A 62 2.21 1.46 -22.33
C ASN A 62 0.94 0.75 -22.79
N LYS A 63 0.93 -0.58 -22.74
CA LYS A 63 -0.24 -1.39 -23.07
C LYS A 63 -1.47 -1.01 -22.25
N TYR A 64 -1.33 -0.85 -20.93
CA TYR A 64 -2.47 -0.53 -20.07
C TYR A 64 -2.89 0.94 -20.17
N GLU A 65 -1.95 1.86 -20.36
CA GLU A 65 -2.24 3.26 -20.67
C GLU A 65 -3.05 3.39 -21.98
N ASP A 66 -2.69 2.64 -23.02
CA ASP A 66 -3.43 2.57 -24.29
C ASP A 66 -4.85 1.98 -24.11
N LEU A 67 -5.02 1.09 -23.13
CA LEU A 67 -6.33 0.53 -22.74
C LEU A 67 -7.14 1.48 -21.83
N GLY A 68 -6.61 2.66 -21.54
CA GLY A 68 -7.25 3.71 -20.74
C GLY A 68 -7.15 3.49 -19.23
N TYR A 69 -6.12 2.77 -18.76
CA TYR A 69 -5.83 2.66 -17.33
C TYR A 69 -5.15 3.95 -16.84
N SER A 70 -5.27 4.24 -15.56
CA SER A 70 -4.69 5.44 -14.95
C SER A 70 -3.96 5.15 -13.65
N TYR A 71 -2.88 5.88 -13.37
CA TYR A 71 -2.19 5.77 -12.09
C TYR A 71 -3.05 6.23 -10.91
N THR A 72 -2.96 5.49 -9.81
CA THR A 72 -3.60 5.85 -8.55
C THR A 72 -2.57 6.11 -7.45
N GLN A 73 -2.80 7.18 -6.69
CA GLN A 73 -2.04 7.48 -5.47
C GLN A 73 -2.66 6.81 -4.24
N PHE A 74 -3.85 6.21 -4.40
CA PHE A 74 -4.59 5.58 -3.32
C PHE A 74 -5.05 4.18 -3.75
N PRO A 75 -4.10 3.22 -3.84
CA PRO A 75 -4.44 1.84 -4.16
C PRO A 75 -5.31 1.23 -3.05
N PHE A 76 -5.98 0.13 -3.36
CA PHE A 76 -6.78 -0.66 -2.40
C PHE A 76 -7.97 0.07 -1.75
N LYS A 77 -8.42 1.18 -2.32
CA LYS A 77 -9.49 2.03 -1.77
C LYS A 77 -10.83 1.28 -1.58
N ILE A 78 -11.14 0.36 -2.49
CA ILE A 78 -12.38 -0.44 -2.44
C ILE A 78 -12.28 -1.45 -1.31
N GLU A 79 -11.14 -2.13 -1.20
CA GLU A 79 -10.84 -3.09 -0.15
C GLU A 79 -10.95 -2.46 1.23
N LEU A 80 -10.35 -1.27 1.41
CA LEU A 80 -10.46 -0.50 2.65
C LEU A 80 -11.91 -0.12 2.96
N ALA A 81 -12.69 0.29 1.95
CA ALA A 81 -14.11 0.58 2.13
C ALA A 81 -14.91 -0.67 2.57
N LEU A 82 -14.63 -1.84 1.99
CA LEU A 82 -15.27 -3.10 2.35
C LEU A 82 -14.93 -3.52 3.78
N ILE A 83 -13.66 -3.43 4.18
CA ILE A 83 -13.23 -3.71 5.57
C ILE A 83 -13.95 -2.76 6.53
N GLY A 84 -14.00 -1.46 6.21
CA GLY A 84 -14.72 -0.45 7.00
C GLY A 84 -16.21 -0.78 7.16
N LEU A 85 -16.87 -1.22 6.08
CA LEU A 85 -18.28 -1.60 6.10
C LEU A 85 -18.52 -2.82 6.99
N VAL A 86 -17.70 -3.86 6.87
CA VAL A 86 -17.78 -5.08 7.70
C VAL A 86 -17.57 -4.74 9.17
N LEU A 87 -16.54 -3.96 9.50
CA LEU A 87 -16.27 -3.55 10.89
C LEU A 87 -17.40 -2.69 11.45
N GLY A 88 -17.90 -1.72 10.68
CA GLY A 88 -19.03 -0.88 11.06
C GLY A 88 -20.28 -1.71 11.35
N PHE A 89 -20.58 -2.70 10.50
CA PHE A 89 -21.71 -3.61 10.68
C PHE A 89 -21.55 -4.49 11.94
N LEU A 90 -20.36 -5.02 12.20
CA LEU A 90 -20.09 -5.79 13.42
C LEU A 90 -20.25 -4.95 14.69
N VAL A 91 -19.80 -3.70 14.67
CA VAL A 91 -20.00 -2.75 15.78
C VAL A 91 -21.48 -2.44 15.97
N PHE A 92 -22.22 -2.23 14.87
CA PHE A 92 -23.66 -2.00 14.90
C PHE A 92 -24.43 -3.18 15.53
N ILE A 93 -24.14 -4.41 15.11
CA ILE A 93 -24.74 -5.62 15.70
C ILE A 93 -24.41 -5.71 17.19
N ARG A 94 -23.14 -5.51 17.58
CA ARG A 94 -22.73 -5.54 18.99
C ARG A 94 -23.48 -4.51 19.84
N ARG A 95 -23.64 -3.28 19.33
CA ARG A 95 -24.40 -2.23 20.03
C ARG A 95 -25.87 -2.61 20.20
N LYS A 96 -26.51 -3.18 19.16
CA LYS A 96 -27.90 -3.64 19.25
C LYS A 96 -28.07 -4.77 20.28
N ARG A 97 -27.15 -5.74 20.31
CA ARG A 97 -27.18 -6.85 21.29
C ARG A 97 -27.02 -6.37 22.74
N ARG A 98 -26.14 -5.40 23.01
CA ARG A 98 -25.97 -4.83 24.36
C ARG A 98 -27.21 -4.09 24.87
N LYS A 99 -27.95 -3.40 23.98
CA LYS A 99 -29.20 -2.73 24.37
C LYS A 99 -30.26 -3.72 24.84
N ILE A 100 -30.37 -4.89 24.21
CA ILE A 100 -31.38 -5.91 24.57
C ILE A 100 -31.13 -6.46 25.98
N ILE A 101 -29.87 -6.76 26.33
CA ILE A 101 -29.50 -7.34 27.63
C ILE A 101 -29.73 -6.36 28.79
N ASN A 102 -29.53 -5.04 28.58
CA ASN A 102 -29.70 -4.04 29.63
C ASN A 102 -31.16 -3.63 29.90
N THR A 103 -32.12 -4.16 29.13
CA THR A 103 -33.56 -3.90 29.28
C THR A 103 -34.35 -5.08 29.85
N THR A 104 -33.66 -6.18 30.18
CA THR A 104 -34.18 -7.33 30.94
C THR A 104 -33.54 -7.36 32.30
#